data_AF-A0A9D4D5H5-F1
#
_entry.id   AF-A0A9D4D5H5-F1
#
_cell.length_a   1.000
_cell.length_b   1.000
_cell.length_c   1.000
_cell.angle_alpha   90.00
_cell.angle_beta   90.00
_cell.angle_gamma   90.00
#
_symmetry.space_group_name_H-M   'P 1'
#
loop_
_entity.id
_entity.type
_entity.pdbx_description
1 polymer ?
#
loop_
_entity_poly.entity_id
_entity_poly.type
_entity_poly.pdbx_seq_one_letter_code
_entity_poly.pdbx_strand_id
1 'polypeptide(L)'
;MKEVVMGVEEGVLQESDISDQLLERCLYTNHSSNPDLLIRTSGEVRLSDFLLWQSTFSVLSFLEVLWPDFSIWHLYAAIIHYQRNYDAVMAKANNLQNRERLLQESDKKCVLQEMKKCSDCENDKVHHEDLDLCSLRDKVIEYAKKRKHREDLFVNKLNEKRDLFLASKLAPVK
;
A
#
# COMPACT_ATOMS: atom_id res chain seq x y z
N MET A 1 -7.53 0.33 7.79
CA MET A 1 -8.46 1.47 7.66
C MET A 1 -8.56 2.31 8.92
N LYS A 2 -8.89 1.76 10.10
CA LYS A 2 -9.07 2.57 11.33
C LYS A 2 -7.91 3.53 11.63
N GLU A 3 -6.66 3.06 11.57
CA GLU A 3 -5.48 3.91 11.83
C GLU A 3 -5.35 5.06 10.82
N VAL A 4 -5.67 4.82 9.54
CA VAL A 4 -5.62 5.85 8.50
C VAL A 4 -6.71 6.90 8.73
N VAL A 5 -7.93 6.47 9.06
CA VAL A 5 -9.04 7.39 9.39
C VAL A 5 -8.67 8.26 10.59
N MET A 6 -8.11 7.67 11.65
CA MET A 6 -7.60 8.44 12.80
C MET A 6 -6.51 9.43 12.38
N GLY A 7 -5.59 9.04 11.48
CA GLY A 7 -4.55 9.93 10.96
C GLY A 7 -5.10 11.14 10.20
N VAL A 8 -6.23 10.98 9.50
CA VAL A 8 -6.95 12.08 8.83
C VAL A 8 -7.68 12.95 9.85
N GLU A 9 -8.38 12.36 10.82
CA GLU A 9 -9.08 13.10 11.88
C GLU A 9 -8.12 13.92 12.76
N GLU A 10 -6.91 13.42 12.99
CA GLU A 10 -5.84 14.11 13.72
C GLU A 10 -5.13 15.18 12.87
N GLY A 11 -5.46 15.31 11.59
CA GLY A 11 -4.86 16.28 10.66
C GLY A 11 -3.42 15.97 10.24
N VAL A 12 -2.92 14.76 10.54
CA VAL A 12 -1.58 14.31 10.13
C VAL A 12 -1.57 13.94 8.64
N LEU A 13 -2.66 13.30 8.18
CA LEU A 13 -2.90 12.94 6.79
C LEU A 13 -4.00 13.80 6.18
N GLN A 14 -3.97 13.95 4.86
CA GLN A 14 -5.10 14.44 4.07
C GLN A 14 -5.85 13.25 3.46
N GLU A 15 -7.14 13.43 3.14
CA GLU A 15 -7.92 12.39 2.45
C GLU A 15 -7.27 11.94 1.13
N SER A 16 -6.63 12.87 0.42
CA SER A 16 -5.87 12.64 -0.81
C SER A 16 -4.58 11.84 -0.62
N ASP A 17 -4.12 11.64 0.62
CA ASP A 17 -2.92 10.84 0.92
C ASP A 17 -3.25 9.34 1.00
N ILE A 18 -4.53 8.98 1.07
CA ILE A 18 -4.95 7.57 1.16
C ILE A 18 -4.67 6.88 -0.16
N SER A 19 -3.73 5.94 -0.12
CA SER A 19 -3.31 5.14 -1.27
C SER A 19 -3.09 3.69 -0.86
N ASP A 20 -3.08 2.79 -1.84
CA ASP A 20 -2.77 1.37 -1.60
C ASP A 20 -1.40 1.19 -0.93
N GLN A 21 -0.42 2.04 -1.26
CA GLN A 21 0.93 2.02 -0.66
C GLN A 21 0.87 2.41 0.83
N LEU A 22 0.10 3.44 1.18
CA LEU A 22 -0.09 3.83 2.58
C LEU A 22 -0.81 2.72 3.37
N LEU A 23 -1.83 2.10 2.77
CA LEU A 23 -2.56 0.99 3.39
C LEU A 23 -1.64 -0.20 3.68
N GLU A 24 -0.78 -0.59 2.74
CA GLU A 24 0.23 -1.64 2.92
C GLU A 24 1.14 -1.36 4.13
N ARG A 25 1.61 -0.12 4.28
CA ARG A 25 2.43 0.30 5.42
C ARG A 25 1.70 0.23 6.76
N CYS A 26 0.36 0.24 6.74
CA CYS A 26 -0.50 0.13 7.91
C CYS A 26 -0.88 -1.32 8.28
N LEU A 27 -0.62 -2.31 7.42
CA LEU A 27 -0.93 -3.71 7.72
C LEU A 27 0.00 -4.25 8.82
N TYR A 28 -0.40 -5.35 9.48
CA TYR A 28 0.47 -6.04 10.44
C TYR A 28 1.71 -6.65 9.78
N THR A 29 1.64 -6.92 8.48
CA THR A 29 2.73 -7.50 7.68
C THR A 29 3.64 -6.42 7.07
N ASN A 30 3.55 -5.16 7.50
CA ASN A 30 4.29 -4.04 6.89
C ASN A 30 5.82 -4.18 6.93
N HIS A 31 6.35 -5.05 7.80
CA HIS A 31 7.78 -5.38 7.89
C HIS A 31 8.18 -6.61 7.07
N SER A 32 7.26 -7.17 6.28
CA SER A 32 7.50 -8.35 5.43
C SER A 32 7.12 -8.06 4.00
N SER A 33 7.83 -8.66 3.04
CA SER A 33 7.40 -8.67 1.65
C SER A 33 6.12 -9.50 1.51
N ASN A 34 5.31 -9.17 0.50
CA ASN A 34 4.18 -10.01 0.12
C ASN A 34 4.68 -11.43 -0.24
N PRO A 35 3.91 -12.48 0.06
CA PRO A 35 4.31 -13.85 -0.25
C PRO A 35 4.31 -14.10 -1.75
N ASP A 36 5.32 -14.78 -2.27
CA ASP A 36 5.35 -15.22 -3.67
C ASP A 36 4.50 -16.49 -3.89
N LEU A 37 4.45 -17.34 -2.88
CA LEU A 37 3.78 -18.64 -2.88
C LEU A 37 3.00 -18.80 -1.58
N LEU A 38 1.71 -19.11 -1.68
CA LEU A 38 0.85 -19.46 -0.56
C LEU A 38 0.44 -20.93 -0.68
N ILE A 39 0.83 -21.72 0.32
CA ILE A 39 0.53 -23.16 0.38
C ILE A 39 -0.58 -23.40 1.38
N ARG A 40 -1.60 -24.17 1.00
CA ARG A 40 -2.66 -24.63 1.87
C ARG A 40 -2.78 -26.14 1.80
N THR A 41 -2.75 -26.78 2.97
CA THR A 41 -2.88 -28.22 3.16
C THR A 41 -4.33 -28.63 3.42
N SER A 42 -4.57 -29.93 3.59
CA SER A 42 -5.84 -30.57 3.96
C SER A 42 -6.90 -30.63 2.84
N GLY A 43 -6.52 -30.40 1.58
CA GLY A 43 -7.41 -30.53 0.41
C GLY A 43 -8.41 -29.38 0.22
N GLU A 44 -8.34 -28.35 1.06
CA GLU A 44 -9.32 -27.26 1.07
C GLU A 44 -8.96 -26.17 0.07
N VAL A 45 -9.87 -25.84 -0.86
CA VAL A 45 -9.65 -24.82 -1.90
C VAL A 45 -10.30 -23.50 -1.51
N ARG A 46 -9.74 -22.85 -0.49
CA ARG A 46 -10.14 -21.50 -0.02
C ARG A 46 -8.99 -20.78 0.67
N LEU A 47 -9.07 -19.46 0.84
CA LEU A 47 -8.05 -18.71 1.60
C LEU A 47 -8.36 -18.60 3.10
N SER A 48 -9.64 -18.73 3.49
CA SER A 48 -10.07 -18.59 4.90
C SER A 48 -9.60 -17.30 5.56
N ASP A 49 -9.76 -16.17 4.85
CA ASP A 49 -9.41 -14.84 5.35
C ASP A 49 -7.92 -14.67 5.74
N PHE A 50 -7.04 -15.46 5.13
CA PHE A 50 -5.61 -15.41 5.37
C PHE A 50 -4.90 -14.62 4.26
N LEU A 51 -4.23 -13.53 4.65
CA LEU A 51 -3.37 -12.71 3.79
C LEU A 51 -4.01 -12.23 2.48
N LEU A 52 -5.32 -11.95 2.47
CA LEU A 52 -6.07 -11.64 1.24
C LEU A 52 -5.44 -10.50 0.41
N TRP A 53 -5.00 -9.43 1.08
CA TRP A 53 -4.35 -8.30 0.42
C TRP A 53 -2.98 -8.69 -0.12
N GLN A 54 -2.15 -9.28 0.75
CA GLN A 54 -0.76 -9.62 0.48
C GLN A 54 -0.65 -10.71 -0.60
N SER A 55 -1.64 -11.61 -0.68
CA SER A 55 -1.62 -12.75 -1.61
C SER A 55 -2.23 -12.47 -2.97
N THR A 56 -2.54 -11.22 -3.30
CA THR A 56 -3.21 -10.84 -4.57
C THR A 56 -2.44 -11.32 -5.80
N PHE A 57 -1.11 -11.34 -5.73
CA PHE A 57 -0.22 -11.78 -6.81
C PHE A 57 0.60 -13.02 -6.44
N SER A 58 0.20 -13.77 -5.42
CA SER A 58 0.90 -15.02 -5.06
C SER A 58 0.47 -16.16 -5.96
N VAL A 59 1.36 -17.13 -6.17
CA VAL A 59 0.96 -18.47 -6.62
C VAL A 59 0.25 -19.17 -5.48
N LEU A 60 -0.93 -19.73 -5.74
CA LEU A 60 -1.68 -20.52 -4.77
C LEU A 60 -1.43 -22.01 -5.02
N SER A 61 -1.05 -22.75 -3.98
CA SER A 61 -0.84 -24.20 -4.03
C SER A 61 -1.70 -24.90 -2.98
N PHE A 62 -2.70 -25.65 -3.44
CA PHE A 62 -3.59 -26.42 -2.58
C PHE A 62 -3.16 -27.89 -2.62
N LEU A 63 -2.90 -28.47 -1.45
CA LEU A 63 -2.40 -29.83 -1.29
C LEU A 63 -3.34 -30.65 -0.42
N GLU A 64 -3.58 -31.90 -0.80
CA GLU A 64 -4.46 -32.82 -0.06
C GLU A 64 -3.86 -33.29 1.27
N VAL A 65 -2.54 -33.30 1.40
CA VAL A 65 -1.82 -33.74 2.61
C VAL A 65 -2.27 -32.94 3.84
N LEU A 66 -2.46 -33.61 4.98
CA LEU A 66 -2.73 -32.92 6.25
C LEU A 66 -1.47 -32.21 6.74
N TRP A 67 -1.64 -31.12 7.50
CA TRP A 67 -0.49 -30.34 8.00
C TRP A 67 0.55 -31.17 8.79
N PRO A 68 0.15 -32.07 9.73
CA PRO A 68 1.13 -32.90 10.45
C PRO A 68 1.92 -33.87 9.57
N ASP A 69 1.37 -34.25 8.41
CA ASP A 69 1.99 -35.16 7.46
C ASP A 69 2.76 -34.43 6.34
N PHE A 70 2.79 -33.09 6.39
CA PHE A 70 3.49 -32.27 5.41
C PHE A 70 5.00 -32.53 5.48
N SER A 71 5.59 -32.83 4.33
CA SER A 71 7.00 -33.19 4.20
C SER A 71 7.74 -32.25 3.26
N ILE A 72 9.07 -32.29 3.29
CA ILE A 72 9.92 -31.47 2.42
C ILE A 72 9.60 -31.68 0.93
N TRP A 73 9.17 -32.88 0.52
CA TRP A 73 8.81 -33.19 -0.86
C TRP A 73 7.57 -32.43 -1.33
N HIS A 74 6.62 -32.18 -0.42
CA HIS A 74 5.45 -31.35 -0.71
C HIS A 74 5.85 -29.89 -0.92
N LEU A 75 6.79 -29.38 -0.12
CA LEU A 75 7.36 -28.05 -0.32
C LEU A 75 8.07 -27.95 -1.67
N TYR A 76 8.90 -28.93 -2.04
CA TYR A 76 9.56 -28.97 -3.34
C TYR A 76 8.55 -28.94 -4.49
N ALA A 77 7.49 -29.74 -4.43
CA ALA A 77 6.43 -29.74 -5.43
C ALA A 77 5.77 -28.36 -5.56
N ALA A 78 5.50 -27.70 -4.44
CA ALA A 78 4.92 -26.36 -4.43
C ALA A 78 5.89 -25.30 -5.01
N ILE A 79 7.19 -25.41 -4.74
CA ILE A 79 8.21 -24.53 -5.33
C ILE A 79 8.31 -24.73 -6.84
N ILE A 80 8.29 -25.98 -7.33
CA ILE A 80 8.26 -26.27 -8.77
C ILE A 80 7.00 -25.67 -9.41
N HIS A 81 5.85 -25.80 -8.73
CA HIS A 81 4.60 -25.18 -9.18
C HIS A 81 4.72 -23.65 -9.25
N TYR A 82 5.36 -23.01 -8.26
CA TYR A 82 5.67 -21.58 -8.31
C TYR A 82 6.55 -21.23 -9.52
N GLN A 83 7.67 -21.92 -9.70
CA GLN A 83 8.61 -21.65 -10.81
C GLN A 83 7.94 -21.75 -12.18
N ARG A 84 7.03 -22.72 -12.37
CA ARG A 84 6.28 -22.88 -13.63
C ARG A 84 5.31 -21.74 -13.90
N ASN A 85 4.83 -21.06 -12.87
CA ASN A 85 3.87 -19.95 -12.97
C ASN A 85 4.53 -18.57 -12.86
N TYR A 86 5.83 -18.51 -12.59
CA TYR A 86 6.57 -17.28 -12.28
C TYR A 86 6.35 -16.18 -13.33
N ASP A 87 6.55 -16.50 -14.62
CA ASP A 87 6.44 -15.50 -15.69
C ASP A 87 5.03 -14.90 -15.79
N ALA A 88 3.99 -15.73 -15.67
CA ALA A 88 2.60 -15.29 -15.72
C ALA A 88 2.23 -14.41 -14.52
N VAL A 89 2.76 -14.74 -13.34
CA VAL A 89 2.57 -13.93 -12.13
C VAL A 89 3.31 -12.60 -12.24
N MET A 90 4.57 -12.61 -12.69
CA MET A 90 5.35 -11.38 -12.87
C MET A 90 4.76 -10.47 -13.93
N ALA A 91 4.19 -11.00 -15.01
CA ALA A 91 3.46 -10.20 -16.00
C ALA A 91 2.26 -9.46 -15.37
N LYS A 92 1.54 -10.11 -14.45
CA LYS A 92 0.42 -9.48 -13.71
C LYS A 92 0.92 -8.47 -12.67
N ALA A 93 1.98 -8.82 -11.94
CA ALA A 93 2.61 -7.93 -10.98
C ALA A 93 3.22 -6.68 -11.65
N ASN A 94 3.67 -6.77 -12.91
CA ASN A 94 4.18 -5.59 -13.62
C ASN A 94 3.08 -4.56 -13.95
N ASN A 95 1.80 -4.92 -13.94
CA ASN A 95 0.70 -3.94 -13.95
C ASN A 95 0.67 -3.05 -12.70
N LEU A 96 1.50 -3.32 -11.68
CA LEU A 96 1.73 -2.44 -10.53
C LEU A 96 2.34 -1.09 -10.95
N GLN A 97 2.97 -0.99 -12.13
CA GLN A 97 3.34 0.31 -12.74
C GLN A 97 2.14 1.26 -12.87
N ASN A 98 0.92 0.72 -12.95
CA ASN A 98 -0.29 1.53 -12.92
C ASN A 98 -0.47 2.26 -11.58
N ARG A 99 0.01 1.73 -10.45
CA ARG A 99 -0.18 2.36 -9.12
C ARG A 99 0.61 3.66 -9.00
N GLU A 100 1.87 3.68 -9.45
CA GLU A 100 2.67 4.92 -9.47
C GLU A 100 2.06 5.97 -10.40
N ARG A 101 1.60 5.53 -11.57
CA ARG A 101 0.90 6.41 -12.52
C ARG A 101 -0.39 6.98 -11.94
N LEU A 102 -1.23 6.15 -11.34
CA LEU A 102 -2.48 6.56 -10.70
C LEU A 102 -2.22 7.54 -9.55
N LEU A 103 -1.16 7.33 -8.79
CA LEU A 103 -0.73 8.23 -7.73
C LEU A 103 -0.28 9.59 -8.29
N GLN A 104 0.51 9.61 -9.36
CA GLN A 104 0.89 10.84 -10.06
C GLN A 104 -0.32 11.56 -10.66
N GLU A 105 -1.27 10.83 -11.24
CA GLU A 105 -2.51 11.38 -11.76
C GLU A 105 -3.40 11.97 -10.64
N SER A 106 -3.40 11.33 -9.46
CA SER A 106 -4.05 11.85 -8.25
C SER A 106 -3.38 13.13 -7.75
N ASP A 107 -2.06 13.13 -7.59
CA ASP A 107 -1.27 14.30 -7.16
C ASP A 107 -1.50 15.49 -8.12
N LYS A 108 -1.52 15.24 -9.44
CA LYS A 108 -1.85 16.25 -10.45
C LYS A 108 -3.27 16.81 -10.28
N LYS A 109 -4.26 15.97 -10.00
CA LYS A 109 -5.64 16.43 -9.76
C LYS A 109 -5.73 17.33 -8.53
N CYS A 110 -5.05 16.98 -7.43
CA CYS A 110 -5.01 17.79 -6.22
C CYS A 110 -4.40 19.18 -6.49
N VAL A 111 -3.25 19.24 -7.15
CA VAL A 111 -2.60 20.51 -7.51
C VAL A 111 -3.50 21.37 -8.40
N LEU A 112 -4.15 20.79 -9.41
CA LEU A 112 -5.08 21.54 -10.27
C LEU A 112 -6.29 22.08 -9.50
N GLN A 113 -6.79 21.35 -8.51
CA GLN A 113 -7.86 21.82 -7.64
C GLN A 113 -7.40 22.97 -6.73
N GLU A 114 -6.19 22.90 -6.18
CA GLU A 114 -5.59 23.98 -5.37
C GLU A 114 -5.40 25.25 -6.22
N MET A 115 -4.88 25.12 -7.44
CA MET A 115 -4.69 26.26 -8.35
C MET A 115 -6.01 26.96 -8.72
N LYS A 116 -7.09 26.19 -8.95
CA LYS A 116 -8.42 26.75 -9.22
C LYS A 116 -9.00 27.49 -8.01
N LYS A 117 -8.81 26.95 -6.80
CA LYS A 117 -9.23 27.64 -5.57
C LYS A 117 -8.53 28.98 -5.39
N CYS A 118 -7.24 29.06 -5.75
CA CYS A 118 -6.48 30.32 -5.72
C CYS A 118 -6.98 31.36 -6.75
N SER A 119 -7.42 30.93 -7.94
CA SER A 119 -7.98 31.86 -8.92
C SER A 119 -9.36 32.38 -8.55
N ASP A 120 -10.19 31.56 -7.87
CA ASP A 120 -11.54 31.97 -7.45
C ASP A 120 -11.52 33.01 -6.31
N CYS A 121 -10.41 33.18 -5.60
CA CYS A 121 -10.22 34.26 -4.62
C CYS A 121 -9.56 35.53 -5.17
N GLU A 122 -8.99 35.50 -6.39
CA GLU A 122 -8.44 36.66 -7.09
C GLU A 122 -9.38 37.08 -8.22
N ASN A 123 -10.42 37.81 -7.85
CA ASN A 123 -11.33 38.42 -8.81
C ASN A 123 -10.67 39.67 -9.40
N ASP A 124 -9.72 39.53 -10.34
CA ASP A 124 -9.40 40.58 -11.34
C ASP A 124 -8.51 40.09 -12.50
N LYS A 125 -9.13 40.08 -13.69
CA LYS A 125 -8.58 40.21 -15.07
C LYS A 125 -7.10 39.84 -15.30
N VAL A 126 -6.82 38.63 -15.77
CA VAL A 126 -5.73 38.40 -16.75
C VAL A 126 -6.13 37.28 -17.72
N HIS A 127 -5.77 37.48 -18.98
CA HIS A 127 -6.02 36.64 -20.14
C HIS A 127 -5.74 35.15 -19.89
N HIS A 128 -6.73 34.34 -20.30
CA HIS A 128 -6.57 32.93 -20.63
C HIS A 128 -5.48 32.79 -21.68
N GLU A 129 -4.32 32.26 -21.33
CA GLU A 129 -3.51 31.35 -22.16
C GLU A 129 -2.21 30.98 -21.43
N ASP A 130 -1.89 29.69 -21.52
CA ASP A 130 -0.69 29.01 -21.02
C ASP A 130 -0.54 28.90 -19.49
N LEU A 131 -1.21 27.86 -18.93
CA LEU A 131 -0.65 27.20 -17.75
C LEU A 131 0.78 26.80 -18.12
N ASP A 132 1.77 27.50 -17.56
CA ASP A 132 3.16 27.13 -17.72
C ASP A 132 3.33 25.68 -17.23
N LEU A 133 3.50 24.78 -18.19
CA LEU A 133 3.63 23.34 -17.96
C LEU A 133 4.83 23.04 -17.04
N CYS A 134 5.85 23.92 -17.05
CA CYS A 134 6.98 23.86 -16.15
C CYS A 134 6.51 24.12 -14.70
N SER A 135 5.80 25.23 -14.47
CA SER A 135 5.21 25.57 -13.18
C SER A 135 4.27 24.48 -12.63
N LEU A 136 3.42 23.89 -13.46
CA LEU A 136 2.53 22.79 -13.02
C LEU A 136 3.34 21.56 -12.60
N ARG A 137 4.35 21.18 -13.38
CA ARG A 137 5.21 20.03 -13.08
C ARG A 137 5.91 20.21 -11.74
N ASP A 138 6.48 21.38 -11.49
CA ASP A 138 7.19 21.68 -10.25
C ASP A 138 6.26 21.61 -9.04
N LYS A 139 5.03 22.15 -9.16
CA LYS A 139 4.03 22.05 -8.10
C LYS A 139 3.60 20.61 -7.81
N VAL A 140 3.46 19.75 -8.83
CA VAL A 140 3.15 18.32 -8.63
C VAL A 140 4.29 17.61 -7.91
N ILE A 141 5.53 17.91 -8.26
CA ILE A 141 6.71 17.35 -7.57
C ILE A 141 6.74 17.82 -6.10
N GLU A 142 6.48 19.10 -5.84
CA GLU A 142 6.41 19.64 -4.48
C GLU A 142 5.27 19.00 -3.67
N TYR A 143 4.10 18.84 -4.28
CA TYR A 143 2.96 18.17 -3.66
C TYR A 143 3.29 16.72 -3.29
N ALA A 144 3.89 15.95 -4.21
CA ALA A 144 4.31 14.58 -3.95
C ALA A 144 5.33 14.49 -2.79
N LYS A 145 6.26 15.45 -2.69
CA LYS A 145 7.20 15.54 -1.55
C LYS A 145 6.47 15.81 -0.23
N LYS A 146 5.51 16.75 -0.22
CA LYS A 146 4.71 17.06 0.97
C LYS A 146 3.85 15.86 1.40
N ARG A 147 3.19 15.18 0.46
CA ARG A 147 2.44 13.95 0.73
C ARG A 147 3.33 12.88 1.34
N LYS A 148 4.48 12.57 0.71
CA LYS A 148 5.44 11.60 1.24
C LYS A 148 5.89 11.95 2.66
N HIS A 149 6.15 13.23 2.94
CA HIS A 149 6.51 13.68 4.28
C HIS A 149 5.39 13.42 5.30
N ARG A 150 4.13 13.73 4.96
CA ARG A 150 2.97 13.43 5.82
C ARG A 150 2.81 11.93 6.06
N GLU A 151 2.92 11.12 5.01
CA GLU A 151 2.85 9.65 5.11
C GLU A 151 3.94 9.11 6.05
N ASP A 152 5.18 9.58 5.91
CA ASP A 152 6.30 9.12 6.73
C ASP A 152 6.12 9.53 8.20
N LEU A 153 5.67 10.76 8.46
CA LEU A 153 5.38 11.24 9.80
C LEU A 153 4.26 10.42 10.46
N PHE A 154 3.19 10.14 9.72
CA PHE A 154 2.10 9.29 10.18
C PHE A 154 2.57 7.87 10.48
N VAL A 155 3.30 7.23 9.57
CA VAL A 155 3.76 5.84 9.75
C VAL A 155 4.73 5.72 10.93
N ASN A 156 5.61 6.69 11.14
CA ASN A 156 6.49 6.72 12.32
C ASN A 156 5.68 6.79 13.62
N LYS A 157 4.71 7.72 13.69
CA LYS A 157 3.80 7.83 14.84
C LYS A 157 3.01 6.54 15.08
N LEU A 158 2.56 5.88 14.02
CA LEU A 158 1.85 4.59 14.11
C LEU A 158 2.75 3.49 14.66
N ASN A 159 4.01 3.42 14.24
CA ASN A 159 4.97 2.44 14.75
C ASN A 159 5.30 2.70 16.22
N GLU A 160 5.54 3.96 16.62
CA GLU A 160 5.73 4.33 18.02
C GLU A 160 4.55 3.91 18.90
N LYS A 161 3.31 4.14 18.42
CA LYS A 161 2.09 3.70 19.11
C LYS A 161 2.04 2.18 19.30
N ARG A 162 2.45 1.41 18.29
CA ARG A 162 2.51 -0.06 18.35
C ARG A 162 3.56 -0.52 19.35
N ASP A 163 4.75 0.08 19.33
CA ASP A 163 5.85 -0.26 20.22
C ASP A 163 5.50 0.06 21.68
N LEU A 164 4.90 1.22 21.93
CA LEU A 164 4.40 1.61 23.25
C LEU A 164 3.33 0.62 23.76
N PHE A 165 2.41 0.21 22.90
CA PHE A 165 1.40 -0.79 23.26
C PHE A 165 2.05 -2.12 23.63
N LEU A 166 2.97 -2.64 22.81
CA LEU A 166 3.69 -3.88 23.08
C LEU A 166 4.50 -3.80 24.38
N ALA A 167 5.25 -2.72 24.58
CA ALA A 167 6.01 -2.49 25.80
C ALA A 167 5.10 -2.48 27.05
N SER A 168 3.92 -1.86 26.95
CA SER A 168 2.95 -1.83 28.07
C SER A 168 2.42 -3.21 28.46
N LYS A 169 2.36 -4.16 27.52
CA LYS A 169 1.87 -5.54 27.77
C LYS A 169 2.97 -6.49 28.23
N LEU A 170 4.22 -6.20 27.86
CA LEU A 170 5.38 -7.00 28.23
C LEU A 170 6.03 -6.53 29.54
N ALA A 171 5.60 -5.39 30.09
CA ALA A 171 6.06 -4.92 31.39
C ALA A 171 5.73 -5.97 32.48
N PRO A 172 6.70 -6.35 33.33
CA PRO A 172 6.45 -7.32 34.39
C PRO A 172 5.35 -6.82 35.33
N VAL A 173 4.40 -7.71 35.65
CA VAL A 173 3.39 -7.44 36.67
C VAL A 173 4.13 -7.27 38.00
N LYS A 174 4.05 -6.08 38.58
CA LYS A 174 4.61 -5.78 39.91
C LYS A 174 3.86 -6.53 41.01
#